data_AF-A0A0F4IWN8-F1
#
_entry.id   AF-A0A0F4IWN8-F1
#
_cell.length_a   1.000
_cell.length_b   1.000
_cell.length_c   1.000
_cell.angle_alpha   90.00
_cell.angle_beta   90.00
_cell.angle_gamma   90.00
#
_symmetry.space_group_name_H-M   'P 1'
#
loop_
_entity.id
_entity.type
_entity.pdbx_description
1 polymer ?
#
loop_
_entity_poly.entity_id
_entity_poly.type
_entity_poly.pdbx_seq_one_letter_code
_entity_poly.pdbx_strand_id
1 'polypeptide(L)' 'CTFLYVGALARAGRLEAARYAFDKMLTYANHVGLFAEEIGPTGEQLGNFPQAFTHLALIAAALSLDEELDRAGD' A
#
# COMPACT_ATOMS: atom_id res chain seq x y z
N CYS A 1 8.59 3.83 0.51
CA CYS A 1 7.54 2.82 0.20
C CYS A 1 6.16 3.42 0.47
N THR A 2 5.29 3.51 -0.54
CA THR A 2 3.95 4.12 -0.42
C THR A 2 3.03 3.37 0.56
N PHE A 3 3.21 2.07 0.77
CA PHE A 3 2.43 1.32 1.76
C PHE A 3 2.70 1.78 3.20
N LEU A 4 3.94 2.14 3.55
CA LEU A 4 4.24 2.73 4.86
C LEU A 4 3.51 4.08 5.06
N TYR A 5 3.32 4.84 3.97
CA TYR A 5 2.54 6.07 4.00
C TYR A 5 1.05 5.81 4.23
N VAL A 6 0.48 4.76 3.62
CA VAL A 6 -0.89 4.31 3.93
C VAL A 6 -1.05 4.01 5.42
N GLY A 7 -0.15 3.21 6.01
CA GLY A 7 -0.20 2.89 7.44
C GLY A 7 -0.02 4.12 8.35
N ALA A 8 0.71 5.13 7.89
CA ALA A 8 0.80 6.41 8.61
C ALA A 8 -0.49 7.23 8.51
N LEU A 9 -1.15 7.25 7.34
CA LEU A 9 -2.44 7.92 7.16
C LEU A 9 -3.54 7.26 8.01
N ALA A 10 -3.59 5.94 8.02
CA ALA A 10 -4.57 5.17 8.80
C ALA A 10 -4.47 5.53 10.29
N ARG A 11 -3.28 5.41 10.88
CA ARG A 11 -3.04 5.74 12.31
C ARG A 11 -3.19 7.23 12.65
N ALA A 12 -3.19 8.10 11.64
CA ALA A 12 -3.49 9.52 11.81
C ALA A 12 -5.00 9.83 11.69
N GLY A 13 -5.87 8.82 11.58
CA GLY A 13 -7.31 8.95 11.39
C GLY A 13 -7.71 9.47 10.00
N ARG A 14 -6.77 9.51 9.04
CA ARG A 14 -7.02 9.99 7.67
C ARG A 14 -7.46 8.82 6.78
N LEU A 15 -8.54 8.14 7.17
CA LEU A 15 -8.95 6.85 6.59
C LEU A 15 -9.28 6.92 5.10
N GLU A 16 -10.02 7.92 4.65
CA GLU A 16 -10.33 8.09 3.21
C GLU A 16 -9.07 8.26 2.36
N ALA A 17 -8.11 9.04 2.84
CA ALA A 17 -6.84 9.21 2.14
C ALA A 17 -6.00 7.93 2.16
N ALA A 18 -6.05 7.18 3.27
CA ALA A 18 -5.37 5.90 3.40
C ALA A 18 -5.95 4.87 2.43
N ARG A 19 -7.29 4.72 2.38
CA ARG A 19 -8.00 3.83 1.47
C ARG A 19 -7.73 4.18 0.02
N TYR A 20 -7.87 5.46 -0.35
CA TYR A 20 -7.55 5.91 -1.71
C TYR A 20 -6.10 5.61 -2.12
N ALA A 21 -5.12 5.88 -1.24
CA ALA A 21 -3.73 5.61 -1.54
C ALA A 21 -3.43 4.10 -1.64
N PHE A 22 -4.07 3.29 -0.78
CA PHE A 22 -3.95 1.83 -0.79
C PHE A 22 -4.50 1.24 -2.09
N ASP A 23 -5.75 1.57 -2.44
CA ASP A 23 -6.42 1.10 -3.66
C ASP A 23 -5.64 1.50 -4.90
N LYS A 24 -5.17 2.76 -4.95
CA LYS A 24 -4.32 3.23 -6.05
C LYS A 24 -3.04 2.40 -6.17
N MET A 25 -2.38 2.10 -5.06
CA MET A 25 -1.16 1.28 -5.09
C MET A 25 -1.41 -0.15 -5.57
N LEU A 26 -2.55 -0.76 -5.22
CA LEU A 26 -2.91 -2.10 -5.69
C LEU A 26 -2.99 -2.18 -7.22
N THR A 27 -3.35 -1.09 -7.90
CA THR A 27 -3.42 -1.06 -9.38
C THR A 27 -2.06 -1.18 -10.08
N TYR A 28 -0.95 -0.95 -9.37
CA TYR A 28 0.40 -1.10 -9.91
C TYR A 28 0.97 -2.51 -9.76
N ALA A 29 0.25 -3.43 -9.11
CA ALA A 29 0.64 -4.84 -9.07
C ALA A 29 0.68 -5.40 -10.50
N ASN A 30 1.62 -6.30 -10.78
CA ASN A 30 1.58 -7.01 -12.05
C ASN A 30 0.38 -8.00 -12.08
N HIS A 31 0.21 -8.70 -13.21
CA HIS A 31 -0.88 -9.66 -13.43
C HIS A 31 -0.95 -10.83 -12.42
N VAL A 32 0.08 -11.06 -11.59
CA VAL A 32 0.08 -12.07 -10.51
C VAL A 32 0.16 -11.44 -9.11
N GLY A 33 -0.05 -10.13 -8.98
CA GLY A 33 -0.10 -9.44 -7.69
C GLY A 33 1.26 -9.04 -7.10
N LEU A 34 2.34 -9.08 -7.89
CA LEU A 34 3.70 -8.79 -7.42
C LEU A 34 4.12 -7.34 -7.66
N PHE A 35 4.96 -6.84 -6.76
CA PHE A 35 5.54 -5.49 -6.80
C PHE A 35 7.07 -5.51 -6.87
N ALA A 36 7.63 -4.51 -7.54
CA ALA A 36 9.06 -4.17 -7.48
C ALA A 36 9.35 -3.24 -6.29
N GLU A 37 10.60 -2.79 -6.22
CA GLU A 37 11.07 -1.82 -5.24
C GLU A 37 10.45 -0.44 -5.46
N GLU A 38 10.35 -0.02 -6.73
CA GLU A 38 9.88 1.29 -7.12
C GLU A 38 8.88 1.20 -8.29
N ILE A 39 8.02 2.20 -8.39
CA ILE A 39 7.13 2.40 -9.53
C ILE A 39 7.57 3.68 -10.22
N GLY A 40 7.93 3.58 -11.49
CA GLY A 40 8.33 4.72 -12.29
C GLY A 40 7.15 5.60 -12.72
N PRO A 41 7.42 6.76 -13.35
CA PRO A 41 6.39 7.74 -13.69
C PRO A 41 5.30 7.22 -14.64
N THR A 42 5.60 6.19 -15.43
CA THR A 42 4.64 5.58 -16.37
C THR A 42 3.95 4.34 -15.78
N GLY A 43 4.22 4.01 -14.52
CA GLY A 43 3.72 2.82 -13.84
C GLY A 43 4.59 1.58 -14.02
N GLU A 44 5.77 1.74 -14.62
CA GLU A 44 6.72 0.66 -14.81
C GLU A 44 7.33 0.21 -13.48
N GLN A 45 7.53 -1.11 -13.34
CA GLN A 45 8.14 -1.71 -12.17
C GLN A 45 9.67 -1.54 -12.27
N LEU A 46 10.28 -0.84 -11.31
CA LEU A 46 11.70 -0.49 -11.31
C LEU A 46 12.44 -1.14 -10.13
N GLY A 47 13.71 -1.47 -10.35
CA GLY A 47 14.58 -2.04 -9.33
C GLY A 47 14.35 -3.55 -9.10
N ASN A 48 14.55 -3.99 -7.86
CA ASN A 48 14.45 -5.39 -7.49
C ASN A 48 13.02 -5.92 -7.69
N PHE A 49 12.88 -7.10 -8.29
CA PHE A 49 11.58 -7.73 -8.55
C PHE A 49 11.62 -9.26 -8.40
N PRO A 50 10.67 -9.88 -7.66
CA PRO A 50 9.71 -9.24 -6.75
C PRO A 50 10.41 -8.74 -5.49
N GLN A 51 10.05 -7.55 -5.00
CA GLN A 51 10.70 -6.99 -3.81
C GLN A 51 9.97 -7.38 -2.53
N ALA A 52 10.56 -8.28 -1.74
CA ALA A 52 9.99 -8.79 -0.49
C ALA A 52 9.62 -7.67 0.50
N PHE A 53 10.44 -6.62 0.63
CA PHE A 53 10.12 -5.52 1.55
C PHE A 53 8.90 -4.70 1.14
N THR A 54 8.64 -4.55 -0.17
CA THR A 54 7.41 -3.90 -0.65
C THR A 54 6.18 -4.71 -0.25
N HIS A 55 6.25 -6.05 -0.37
CA HIS A 55 5.15 -6.94 0.03
C HIS A 55 4.95 -6.98 1.56
N LEU A 56 6.04 -6.93 2.34
CA LEU A 56 5.94 -6.80 3.80
C LEU A 56 5.25 -5.49 4.19
N ALA A 57 5.62 -4.38 3.54
CA ALA A 57 4.97 -3.10 3.78
C ALA A 57 3.49 -3.09 3.37
N LEU A 58 3.13 -3.77 2.26
CA LEU A 58 1.74 -3.98 1.84
C LEU A 58 0.92 -4.66 2.94
N ILE A 59 1.40 -5.79 3.47
CA ILE A 59 0.71 -6.54 4.54
C ILE A 59 0.55 -5.66 5.78
N ALA A 60 1.61 -4.97 6.20
CA ALA A 60 1.57 -4.09 7.37
C ALA A 60 0.56 -2.93 7.19
N ALA A 61 0.50 -2.35 5.99
CA ALA A 61 -0.45 -1.29 5.66
C ALA A 61 -1.90 -1.78 5.65
N ALA A 62 -2.15 -2.97 5.10
CA ALA A 62 -3.47 -3.59 5.10
C ALA A 62 -3.96 -3.80 6.53
N LEU A 63 -3.15 -4.41 7.40
CA LEU A 63 -3.50 -4.63 8.81
C LEU A 63 -3.75 -3.32 9.56
N SER A 64 -2.92 -2.30 9.34
CA SER A 64 -3.10 -0.99 9.99
C SER A 64 -4.34 -0.26 9.49
N LEU A 65 -4.69 -0.41 8.22
CA LEU A 65 -5.89 0.23 7.65
C LEU A 65 -7.16 -0.48 8.16
N ASP A 66 -7.17 -1.81 8.13
CA ASP A 66 -8.26 -2.66 8.63
C ASP A 66 -8.58 -2.36 10.10
N GLU A 67 -7.56 -2.35 10.97
CA GLU A 67 -7.73 -2.06 12.39
C GLU A 67 -8.34 -0.67 12.66
N GLU A 68 -7.94 0.35 11.89
CA GLU A 68 -8.46 1.70 12.08
C GLU A 68 -9.85 1.92 11.45
N LEU A 69 -10.20 1.16 10.40
CA LEU A 69 -11.57 1.12 9.86
C LEU A 69 -12.55 0.48 10.86
N ASP A 70 -12.17 -0.67 11.43
CA ASP A 70 -12.94 -1.35 12.48
C ASP A 70 -13.21 -0.42 13.68
N ARG A 71 -12.19 0.34 14.11
CA ARG A 71 -12.33 1.32 15.19
C ARG A 71 -13.22 2.51 14.83
N ALA A 72 -13.27 2.89 13.56
CA ALA A 72 -14.14 3.96 13.07
C ALA A 72 -15.59 3.52 12.87
N GLY A 73 -15.86 2.20 12.89
CA GLY A 73 -17.19 1.62 12.70
C GLY A 73 -17.65 1.57 11.24
N ASP A 74 -16.71 1.50 10.31
CA ASP A 74 -16.93 1.42 8.85
C ASP A 74 -16.85 -0.03 8.34
#